data_AF-A0A1H3M711-F1
#
_entry.id   AF-A0A1H3M711-F1
#
_cell.length_a   1.000
_cell.length_b   1.000
_cell.length_c   1.000
_cell.angle_alpha   90.00
_cell.angle_beta   90.00
_cell.angle_gamma   90.00
#
_symmetry.space_group_name_H-M   'P 1'
#
loop_
_entity.id
_entity.type
_entity.pdbx_description
1 polymer ?
#
loop_
_entity_poly.entity_id
_entity_poly.type
_entity_poly.pdbx_seq_one_letter_code
_entity_poly.pdbx_strand_id
1 'polypeptide(L)'
;MGVYLRLTITDTLAVRVEGATAVDPFAKITRTFWCRLPADWVTDGALCARRRESLVDRLYGPGWRTGDPDGSRYVILDMQEKVLSEREARARPWLGDRANFYVCEPDGTLRGVVPGGL
;
A
#
# COMPACT_ATOMS: atom_id res chain seq x y z
N MET A 1 20.85 -4.42 -1.19
CA MET A 1 19.80 -5.41 -0.86
C MET A 1 18.49 -4.67 -0.64
N GLY A 2 17.34 -5.29 -0.92
CA GLY A 2 16.02 -4.68 -0.69
C GLY A 2 15.39 -5.18 0.60
N VAL A 3 14.45 -4.42 1.16
CA VAL A 3 13.68 -4.76 2.36
C VAL A 3 12.26 -5.20 1.98
N TYR A 4 11.61 -5.98 2.84
CA TYR A 4 10.23 -6.42 2.62
C TYR A 4 9.30 -5.69 3.58
N LEU A 5 8.19 -5.18 3.05
CA LEU A 5 7.16 -4.46 3.79
C LEU A 5 5.85 -5.23 3.66
N ARG A 6 5.16 -5.43 4.79
CA ARG A 6 3.73 -5.70 4.82
C ARG A 6 2.99 -4.39 5.03
N LEU A 7 2.06 -4.09 4.16
CA LEU A 7 1.19 -2.93 4.24
C LEU A 7 -0.26 -3.41 4.26
N THR A 8 -0.98 -3.12 5.32
CA THR A 8 -2.42 -3.41 5.41
C THR A 8 -3.16 -2.10 5.46
N ILE A 9 -4.05 -1.86 4.50
CA ILE A 9 -4.84 -0.64 4.39
C ILE A 9 -6.31 -1.00 4.54
N THR A 10 -7.01 -0.25 5.39
CA THR A 10 -8.48 -0.23 5.42
C THR A 10 -8.95 1.06 4.76
N ASP A 11 -9.67 0.93 3.66
CA ASP A 11 -10.19 2.04 2.87
C ASP A 11 -11.71 1.99 2.74
N THR A 12 -12.29 3.09 2.25
CA THR A 12 -13.68 3.15 1.80
C THR A 12 -13.80 4.12 0.62
N LEU A 13 -14.80 3.90 -0.24
CA LEU A 13 -15.14 4.86 -1.29
C LEU A 13 -15.99 5.97 -0.68
N ALA A 14 -15.54 7.20 -0.87
CA ALA A 14 -16.27 8.40 -0.51
C ALA A 14 -16.80 9.07 -1.77
N VAL A 15 -17.94 9.73 -1.69
CA VAL A 15 -18.54 10.52 -2.77
C VAL A 15 -18.89 11.91 -2.29
N ARG A 16 -18.78 12.91 -3.17
CA ARG A 16 -19.19 14.27 -2.84
C ARG A 16 -20.70 14.43 -3.01
N VAL A 17 -21.40 14.78 -1.92
CA VAL A 17 -22.84 15.04 -1.88
C VAL A 17 -23.06 16.41 -1.28
N GLU A 18 -23.70 17.32 -2.01
CA GLU A 18 -24.03 18.68 -1.55
C GLU A 18 -22.83 19.46 -0.97
N GLY A 19 -21.62 19.24 -1.50
CA GLY A 19 -20.39 19.89 -1.04
C GLY A 19 -19.70 19.22 0.15
N ALA A 20 -20.31 18.20 0.76
CA ALA A 20 -19.70 17.36 1.79
C ALA A 20 -19.14 16.05 1.22
N THR A 21 -18.14 15.47 1.89
CA THR A 21 -17.69 14.10 1.61
C THR A 21 -18.56 13.13 2.39
N ALA A 22 -19.37 12.34 1.70
CA ALA A 22 -20.14 11.25 2.28
C ALA A 22 -19.34 9.94 2.16
N VAL A 23 -19.35 9.14 3.22
CA VAL A 23 -18.77 7.79 3.27
C VAL A 23 -19.84 6.84 3.77
N ASP A 24 -19.94 5.65 3.17
CA ASP A 24 -20.74 4.58 3.76
C ASP A 24 -19.92 3.93 4.90
N PRO A 25 -20.37 4.04 6.17
CA PRO A 25 -19.61 3.50 7.30
C PRO A 25 -19.51 1.97 7.29
N PHE A 26 -20.30 1.27 6.48
CA PHE A 26 -20.30 -0.18 6.34
C PHE A 26 -19.49 -0.67 5.12
N ALA A 27 -19.24 0.20 4.13
CA ALA A 27 -18.47 -0.14 2.93
C ALA A 27 -16.95 -0.02 3.15
N LYS A 28 -16.42 -0.68 4.18
CA LYS A 28 -14.99 -0.71 4.49
C LYS A 28 -14.35 -1.94 3.88
N ILE A 29 -13.20 -1.77 3.23
CA ILE A 29 -12.42 -2.87 2.66
C ILE A 29 -11.02 -2.85 3.28
N THR A 30 -10.59 -3.98 3.83
CA THR A 30 -9.21 -4.16 4.30
C THR A 30 -8.45 -5.02 3.30
N ARG A 31 -7.31 -4.52 2.83
CA ARG A 31 -6.42 -5.23 1.90
C ARG A 31 -5.00 -5.26 2.44
N THR A 32 -4.32 -6.38 2.22
CA THR A 32 -2.89 -6.53 2.48
C THR A 32 -2.12 -6.49 1.17
N PHE A 33 -1.00 -5.78 1.19
CA PHE A 33 -0.04 -5.66 0.11
C PHE A 33 1.34 -6.03 0.64
N TRP A 34 2.04 -6.85 -0.12
CA TRP A 34 3.44 -7.16 0.12
C TRP A 34 4.30 -6.35 -0.85
N CYS A 35 5.34 -5.71 -0.34
CA CYS A 35 6.22 -4.89 -1.17
C CYS A 35 7.69 -5.26 -0.91
N ARG A 36 8.49 -5.42 -1.96
CA ARG A 36 9.94 -5.37 -1.88
C ARG A 36 10.40 -3.95 -2.23
N LEU A 37 11.03 -3.27 -1.28
CA LEU A 37 11.44 -1.87 -1.40
C LEU A 37 12.97 -1.72 -1.45
N PRO A 38 13.49 -0.65 -2.06
CA PRO A 38 14.87 -0.21 -1.86
C PRO A 38 15.17 0.00 -0.36
N ALA A 39 16.35 -0.38 0.11
CA ALA A 39 16.70 -0.26 1.53
C ALA A 39 16.77 1.19 2.02
N ASP A 40 17.14 2.14 1.14
CA ASP A 40 17.23 3.57 1.43
C ASP A 40 15.86 4.24 1.62
N TRP A 41 14.75 3.52 1.38
CA TRP A 41 13.41 3.99 1.72
C TRP A 41 13.08 3.83 3.21
N VAL A 42 13.83 2.97 3.90
CA VAL A 42 13.63 2.68 5.32
C VAL A 42 14.74 3.36 6.12
N THR A 43 14.33 4.11 7.13
CA THR A 43 15.24 4.76 8.09
C THR A 43 14.81 4.33 9.48
N ASP A 44 15.76 3.87 10.29
CA ASP A 44 15.52 3.38 11.66
C ASP A 44 14.40 2.32 11.75
N GLY A 45 14.33 1.42 10.75
CA GLY A 45 13.35 0.34 10.69
C GLY A 45 11.95 0.76 10.27
N ALA A 46 11.73 2.04 9.95
CA ALA A 46 10.45 2.57 9.50
C ALA A 46 10.52 3.11 8.06
N LEU A 47 9.43 2.93 7.32
CA LEU A 47 9.25 3.58 6.03
C LEU A 47 9.01 5.07 6.25
N CYS A 48 9.81 5.94 5.63
CA CYS A 48 9.65 7.37 5.84
C CYS A 48 8.35 7.89 5.19
N ALA A 49 7.75 8.93 5.77
CA ALA A 49 6.41 9.41 5.39
C ALA A 49 6.29 9.79 3.91
N ARG A 50 7.33 10.38 3.32
CA ARG A 50 7.36 10.72 1.89
C ARG A 50 7.30 9.48 1.00
N ARG A 51 8.03 8.41 1.36
CA ARG A 51 8.06 7.16 0.59
C ARG A 51 6.78 6.36 0.72
N ARG A 52 6.18 6.39 1.92
CA ARG A 52 4.82 5.91 2.16
C ARG A 52 3.81 6.58 1.25
N GLU A 53 3.83 7.91 1.16
CA GLU A 53 2.93 8.62 0.25
C GLU A 53 3.12 8.19 -1.21
N SER A 54 4.37 8.09 -1.66
CA SER A 54 4.67 7.62 -3.02
C SER A 54 4.25 6.17 -3.26
N LEU A 55 4.21 5.32 -2.23
CA LEU A 55 3.72 3.95 -2.32
C LEU A 55 2.19 3.94 -2.46
N VAL A 56 1.49 4.69 -1.61
CA VAL A 56 0.02 4.80 -1.63
C VAL A 56 -0.48 5.39 -2.95
N ASP A 57 0.15 6.47 -3.43
CA ASP A 57 -0.21 7.11 -4.71
C ASP A 57 -0.11 6.13 -5.88
N ARG A 58 0.83 5.19 -5.86
CA ARG A 58 0.92 4.16 -6.91
C ARG A 58 -0.06 3.02 -6.75
N LEU A 59 -0.50 2.71 -5.52
CA LEU A 59 -1.50 1.68 -5.27
C LEU A 59 -2.92 2.14 -5.66
N TYR A 60 -3.23 3.42 -5.43
CA TYR A 60 -4.55 3.99 -5.69
C TYR A 60 -4.63 4.80 -7.00
N GLY A 61 -3.49 5.16 -7.56
CA GLY A 61 -3.40 5.99 -8.75
C GLY A 61 -3.01 7.45 -8.43
N PRO A 62 -2.36 8.14 -9.39
CA PRO A 62 -1.92 9.52 -9.20
C PRO A 62 -3.07 10.43 -8.76
N GLY A 63 -2.86 11.18 -7.69
CA GLY A 63 -3.86 12.15 -7.22
C GLY A 63 -5.03 11.54 -6.45
N TRP A 64 -4.88 10.31 -5.94
CA TRP A 64 -5.89 9.58 -5.16
C TRP A 64 -6.57 10.39 -4.05
N ARG A 65 -5.85 11.35 -3.44
CA ARG A 65 -6.41 12.25 -2.40
C ARG A 65 -7.46 13.22 -2.93
N THR A 66 -7.28 13.69 -4.16
CA THR A 66 -8.15 14.67 -4.81
C THR A 66 -9.45 14.03 -5.25
N GLY A 67 -9.39 12.77 -5.65
CA GLY A 67 -10.53 12.02 -6.18
C GLY A 67 -10.65 12.10 -7.69
N ASP A 68 -11.60 11.33 -8.19
CA ASP A 68 -11.97 11.24 -9.59
C ASP A 68 -12.87 12.42 -10.01
N PRO A 69 -12.98 12.70 -11.33
CA PRO A 69 -13.81 13.78 -11.84
C PRO A 69 -15.30 13.68 -11.48
N ASP A 70 -15.78 12.48 -11.17
CA ASP A 70 -17.15 12.23 -10.71
C ASP A 70 -17.37 12.59 -9.23
N GLY A 71 -16.32 13.06 -8.54
CA GLY A 71 -16.34 13.43 -7.14
C GLY A 71 -16.20 12.25 -6.17
N SER A 72 -15.94 11.04 -6.68
CA SER A 72 -15.61 9.87 -5.87
C SER A 72 -14.12 9.85 -5.50
N ARG A 73 -13.77 9.28 -4.35
CA ARG A 73 -12.37 9.07 -3.95
C ARG A 73 -12.23 7.99 -2.90
N TYR A 74 -11.08 7.33 -2.87
CA TYR A 74 -10.75 6.44 -1.75
C TYR A 74 -10.30 7.26 -0.53
N VAL A 75 -10.84 6.89 0.63
CA VAL A 75 -10.41 7.43 1.94
C VAL A 75 -9.79 6.31 2.74
N ILE A 76 -8.51 6.48 3.10
CA ILE A 76 -7.81 5.57 4.00
C ILE A 76 -8.27 5.84 5.44
N LEU A 77 -8.82 4.82 6.08
CA LEU A 77 -9.34 4.85 7.45
C LEU A 77 -8.31 4.34 8.47
N ASP A 78 -7.56 3.31 8.09
CA ASP A 78 -6.46 2.74 8.88
C ASP A 78 -5.36 2.25 7.95
N MET A 79 -4.11 2.33 8.41
CA MET A 79 -2.95 1.84 7.68
C MET A 79 -1.90 1.31 8.63
N GLN A 80 -1.58 0.02 8.47
CA GLN A 80 -0.60 -0.68 9.27
C GLN A 80 0.58 -1.09 8.41
N GLU A 81 1.78 -0.74 8.88
CA GLU A 81 3.04 -0.99 8.19
C GLU A 81 3.96 -1.84 9.05
N LYS A 82 4.57 -2.85 8.43
CA LYS A 82 5.61 -3.65 9.08
C LYS A 82 6.75 -3.93 8.11
N VAL A 83 7.90 -3.30 8.35
CA VAL A 83 9.15 -3.72 7.73
C VAL A 83 9.56 -5.04 8.36
N LEU A 84 9.76 -6.07 7.54
CA LEU A 84 10.18 -7.38 8.00
C LEU A 84 11.66 -7.37 8.38
N SER A 85 11.97 -8.07 9.46
CA SER A 85 13.34 -8.52 9.75
C SER A 85 13.82 -9.52 8.70
N GLU A 86 15.13 -9.71 8.60
CA GLU A 86 15.70 -10.72 7.69
C GLU A 86 15.15 -12.13 7.97
N ARG A 87 14.95 -12.47 9.25
CA ARG A 87 14.40 -13.76 9.67
C ARG A 87 12.98 -13.96 9.14
N GLU A 88 12.13 -12.95 9.27
CA GLU A 88 10.74 -13.01 8.78
C GLU A 88 10.70 -13.07 7.25
N ALA A 89 11.55 -12.30 6.57
CA ALA A 89 11.63 -12.31 5.12
C ALA A 89 12.06 -13.69 4.57
N ARG A 90 12.94 -14.41 5.27
CA ARG A 90 13.35 -15.78 4.90
C ARG A 90 12.18 -16.78 4.95
N ALA A 91 11.19 -16.56 5.81
CA ALA A 91 9.99 -17.39 5.88
C ALA A 91 9.01 -17.15 4.72
N ARG A 92 9.23 -16.10 3.90
CA ARG A 92 8.42 -15.75 2.72
C ARG A 92 6.90 -15.74 2.99
N PRO A 93 6.43 -15.02 4.01
CA PRO A 93 5.01 -15.04 4.43
C PRO A 93 4.03 -14.66 3.31
N TRP A 94 4.47 -13.83 2.37
CA TRP A 94 3.69 -13.42 1.21
C TRP A 94 3.26 -14.57 0.28
N LEU A 95 3.93 -15.73 0.32
CA LEU A 95 3.50 -16.91 -0.44
C LEU A 95 2.21 -17.53 0.12
N GLY A 96 1.94 -17.35 1.42
CA GLY A 96 0.74 -17.89 2.09
C GLY A 96 -0.48 -16.96 2.06
N ASP A 97 -0.26 -15.65 2.04
CA ASP A 97 -1.33 -14.65 2.23
C ASP A 97 -2.26 -14.46 1.03
N ARG A 98 -1.91 -15.00 -0.15
CA ARG A 98 -2.62 -14.75 -1.44
C ARG A 98 -2.89 -13.26 -1.71
N ALA A 99 -2.03 -12.40 -1.18
CA ALA A 99 -2.09 -10.95 -1.32
C ALA A 99 -1.27 -10.48 -2.52
N ASN A 100 -1.56 -9.28 -3.01
CA ASN A 100 -0.77 -8.66 -4.08
C ASN A 100 0.67 -8.45 -3.63
N PHE A 101 1.62 -8.78 -4.51
CA PHE A 101 3.04 -8.54 -4.29
C PHE A 101 3.55 -7.52 -5.29
N TYR A 102 4.26 -6.51 -4.80
CA TYR A 102 4.88 -5.48 -5.62
C TYR A 102 6.39 -5.44 -5.40
N VAL A 103 7.14 -5.21 -6.47
CA VAL A 103 8.56 -4.87 -6.42
C VAL A 103 8.69 -3.40 -6.77
N CYS A 104 9.32 -2.61 -5.89
CA CYS A 104 9.71 -1.25 -6.17
C CYS A 104 11.12 -1.27 -6.77
N GLU A 105 11.22 -0.86 -8.03
CA GLU A 105 12.47 -0.72 -8.76
C GLU A 105 13.25 0.53 -8.27
N PRO A 106 14.55 0.68 -8.58
CA PRO A 106 15.36 1.80 -8.09
C PRO A 106 14.90 3.20 -8.56
N ASP A 107 14.24 3.29 -9.72
CA ASP A 107 13.60 4.50 -10.22
C ASP A 107 12.29 4.85 -9.46
N GLY A 108 11.89 3.97 -8.53
CA GLY A 108 10.68 4.04 -7.74
C GLY A 108 9.50 3.30 -8.36
N THR A 109 9.55 2.84 -9.60
CA THR A 109 8.39 2.20 -10.26
C THR A 109 7.93 0.96 -9.49
N LEU A 110 6.61 0.82 -9.28
CA LEU A 110 6.03 -0.39 -8.69
C LEU A 110 5.61 -1.36 -9.80
N ARG A 111 6.10 -2.59 -9.71
CA ARG A 111 5.73 -3.68 -10.60
C ARG A 111 5.00 -4.77 -9.81
N GLY A 112 3.75 -5.04 -10.17
CA GLY A 112 3.00 -6.17 -9.64
C GLY A 112 3.64 -7.48 -10.12
N VAL A 113 3.81 -8.43 -9.21
CA VAL A 113 4.34 -9.76 -9.50
C VAL A 113 3.48 -10.81 -8.83
N VAL A 114 3.26 -11.92 -9.50
CA VAL A 114 2.71 -13.13 -8.87
C VAL A 114 3.90 -13.84 -8.22
N PRO A 115 3.97 -13.92 -6.89
CA PRO A 115 5.09 -14.61 -6.25
C PRO A 115 4.93 -16.11 -6.50
N GLY A 116 5.73 -16.65 -7.41
CA GLY A 116 5.80 -18.09 -7.67
C GLY A 116 6.59 -18.81 -6.58
N GLY A 117 6.13 -19.99 -6.18
CA GLY A 117 6.96 -20.95 -5.46
C GLY A 117 8.09 -21.43 -6.38
N LEU A 118 9.26 -21.71 -5.78
CA LEU A 118 10.27 -22.55 -6.42
C LEU A 118 9.69 -23.94 -6.68
#